data_AF-A0A925H3B1-F1
#
_entry.id   AF-A0A925H3B1-F1
#
_cell.length_a   1.000
_cell.length_b   1.000
_cell.length_c   1.000
_cell.angle_alpha   90.00
_cell.angle_beta   90.00
_cell.angle_gamma   90.00
#
_symmetry.space_group_name_H-M   'P 1'
#
loop_
_entity.id
_entity.type
_entity.pdbx_description
1 polymer ?
#
loop_
_entity_poly.entity_id
_entity_poly.type
_entity_poly.pdbx_seq_one_letter_code
_entity_poly.pdbx_strand_id
1 'polypeptide(L)'
;MSRFEATPSVNAKLRQEAIASILFLGMLISILLPLFAIVGYLVWQAAPSLNWQFLVLAPTHGMREGGVWPAFVGTLYLVTLSLAVATPIGVLAAVYLTEYAKDNWFNHAVNMAVLNLAGVPSIVHALFGLGAFVYGAQFGYSV
;
A
#
# COMPACT_ATOMS: atom_id res chain seq x y z
N MET A 1 33.87 12.64 -44.18
CA MET A 1 33.14 12.07 -43.02
C MET A 1 33.16 13.11 -41.91
N SER A 2 32.08 13.88 -41.81
CA SER A 2 32.01 15.16 -41.09
C SER A 2 32.18 14.99 -39.59
N ARG A 3 33.21 15.66 -39.04
CA ARG A 3 33.39 15.89 -37.60
C ARG A 3 32.16 16.65 -37.07
N PHE A 4 31.30 15.96 -36.33
CA PHE A 4 30.32 16.61 -35.47
C PHE A 4 31.08 17.16 -34.25
N GLU A 5 31.63 18.37 -34.36
CA GLU A 5 32.08 19.11 -33.18
C GLU A 5 30.83 19.55 -32.42
N ALA A 6 30.68 19.06 -31.18
CA ALA A 6 29.54 19.40 -30.34
C ALA A 6 29.46 20.92 -30.15
N THR A 7 28.38 21.53 -30.60
CA THR A 7 28.10 22.96 -30.42
C THR A 7 28.09 23.26 -28.91
N PRO A 8 28.52 24.45 -28.45
CA PRO A 8 28.57 24.77 -27.01
C PRO A 8 27.25 24.52 -26.26
N SER A 9 26.12 24.66 -26.95
CA SER A 9 24.77 24.35 -26.46
C SER A 9 24.52 22.86 -26.19
N VAL A 10 25.12 21.96 -26.98
CA VAL A 10 25.01 20.50 -26.81
C VAL A 10 25.79 20.06 -25.56
N ASN A 11 27.00 20.58 -25.36
CA ASN A 11 27.80 20.26 -24.18
C ASN A 11 27.16 20.79 -22.88
N ALA A 12 26.52 21.97 -22.93
CA ALA A 12 25.76 22.50 -21.80
C ALA A 12 24.55 21.60 -21.44
N LYS A 13 23.83 21.10 -22.44
CA LYS A 13 22.70 20.19 -22.25
C LYS A 13 23.13 18.84 -21.67
N LEU A 14 24.20 18.24 -22.21
CA LEU A 14 24.75 16.98 -21.68
C LEU A 14 25.21 17.11 -20.22
N ARG A 15 25.79 18.26 -19.84
CA ARG A 15 26.16 18.54 -18.45
C ARG A 15 24.93 18.68 -17.54
N GLN A 16 23.87 19.33 -18.02
CA GLN A 16 22.61 19.44 -17.28
C GLN A 16 21.95 18.08 -17.08
N GLU A 17 21.93 17.23 -18.12
CA GLU A 17 21.42 15.86 -18.04
C GLU A 17 22.24 15.01 -17.06
N ALA A 18 23.58 15.11 -17.09
CA ALA A 18 24.45 14.41 -16.15
C ALA A 18 24.22 14.85 -14.71
N ILE A 19 24.09 16.16 -14.45
CA ILE A 19 23.80 16.69 -13.12
C ILE A 19 22.41 16.21 -12.65
N ALA A 20 21.38 16.31 -13.48
CA ALA A 20 20.04 15.83 -13.16
C ALA A 20 20.05 14.32 -12.85
N SER A 21 20.74 13.52 -13.65
CA SER A 21 20.88 12.07 -13.45
C SER A 21 21.56 11.74 -12.12
N ILE A 22 22.64 12.44 -11.78
CA ILE A 22 23.33 12.26 -10.48
C ILE A 22 22.43 12.65 -9.31
N LEU A 23 21.65 13.74 -9.44
CA LEU A 23 20.69 14.15 -8.41
C LEU A 23 19.59 13.11 -8.22
N PHE A 24 18.97 12.61 -9.31
CA PHE A 24 17.97 11.56 -9.24
C PHE A 24 18.53 10.26 -8.65
N LEU A 25 19.75 9.87 -9.04
CA LEU A 25 20.42 8.71 -8.47
C LEU A 25 20.69 8.91 -6.97
N GLY A 26 21.11 10.10 -6.56
CA GLY A 26 21.30 10.46 -5.16
C GLY A 26 20.00 10.38 -4.34
N MET A 27 18.88 10.86 -4.89
CA MET A 27 17.55 10.75 -4.26
C MET A 27 17.08 9.29 -4.15
N LEU A 28 17.35 8.48 -5.18
CA LEU A 28 17.03 7.05 -5.15
C LEU A 28 17.85 6.34 -4.06
N ILE A 29 19.15 6.61 -4.00
CA ILE A 29 20.04 6.01 -2.98
C ILE A 29 19.62 6.45 -1.58
N SER A 30 19.26 7.74 -1.38
CA SER A 30 18.87 8.23 -0.05
C SER A 30 17.59 7.59 0.48
N ILE A 31 16.66 7.18 -0.39
CA ILE A 31 15.45 6.45 -0.02
C ILE A 31 15.75 4.95 0.17
N LEU A 32 16.49 4.33 -0.75
CA LEU A 32 16.71 2.89 -0.73
C LEU A 32 17.71 2.45 0.34
N LEU A 33 18.75 3.23 0.61
CA LEU A 33 19.78 2.87 1.59
C LEU A 33 19.19 2.62 2.99
N PRO A 34 18.39 3.51 3.60
CA PRO A 34 17.79 3.23 4.89
C PRO A 34 16.77 2.10 4.82
N LEU A 35 16.03 1.95 3.72
CA LEU A 35 15.11 0.81 3.53
C LEU A 35 15.86 -0.52 3.60
N PHE A 36 16.93 -0.68 2.82
CA PHE A 36 17.74 -1.90 2.83
C PHE A 36 18.47 -2.10 4.17
N ALA A 37 18.91 -1.03 4.82
CA ALA A 37 19.51 -1.11 6.15
C ALA A 37 18.51 -1.62 7.20
N ILE A 38 17.28 -1.08 7.22
CA ILE A 38 16.22 -1.52 8.14
C ILE A 38 15.82 -2.96 7.86
N VAL A 39 15.56 -3.32 6.61
CA VAL A 39 15.18 -4.68 6.24
C VAL A 39 16.30 -5.67 6.57
N GLY A 40 17.54 -5.33 6.23
CA GLY A 40 18.71 -6.17 6.55
C GLY A 40 18.90 -6.36 8.05
N TYR A 41 18.77 -5.28 8.83
CA TYR A 41 18.81 -5.33 10.29
C TYR A 41 17.71 -6.21 10.87
N LEU A 42 16.47 -6.04 10.40
CA LEU A 42 15.32 -6.85 10.82
C LEU A 42 15.53 -8.33 10.52
N VAL A 43 15.98 -8.67 9.30
CA VAL A 43 16.24 -10.07 8.92
C VAL A 43 17.34 -10.67 9.79
N TRP A 44 18.43 -9.93 10.03
CA TRP A 44 19.52 -10.41 10.87
C TRP A 44 19.07 -10.65 12.32
N GLN A 45 18.26 -9.75 12.87
CA GLN A 45 17.72 -9.88 14.22
C GLN A 45 16.62 -10.95 14.34
N ALA A 46 15.81 -11.15 13.31
CA ALA A 46 14.69 -12.09 13.31
C ALA A 46 15.08 -13.51 12.90
N ALA A 47 16.17 -13.69 12.14
CA ALA A 47 16.61 -15.00 11.63
C ALA A 47 16.75 -16.08 12.73
N PRO A 48 17.32 -15.81 13.91
CA PRO A 48 17.41 -16.82 14.97
C PRO A 48 16.06 -17.22 15.57
N SER A 49 15.08 -16.31 15.51
CA SER A 49 13.74 -16.49 16.10
C SER A 49 12.74 -17.12 15.12
N LEU A 50 13.08 -17.19 13.82
CA LEU A 50 12.29 -17.81 12.76
C LEU A 50 12.35 -19.34 12.85
N ASN A 51 11.57 -19.91 13.75
CA ASN A 51 11.40 -21.35 13.91
C ASN A 51 9.92 -21.75 13.80
N TRP A 52 9.66 -23.06 13.72
CA TRP A 52 8.28 -23.56 13.61
C TRP A 52 7.39 -23.13 14.78
N GLN A 53 7.96 -23.03 15.98
CA GLN A 53 7.23 -22.60 17.17
C GLN A 53 6.78 -21.14 17.06
N PHE A 54 7.60 -20.26 16.48
CA PHE A 54 7.22 -18.88 16.20
C PHE A 54 6.00 -18.78 15.26
N LEU A 55 5.86 -19.71 14.31
CA LEU A 55 4.71 -19.68 13.39
C LEU A 55 3.42 -20.16 14.05
N VAL A 56 3.47 -21.19 14.89
CA VAL A 56 2.26 -21.91 15.36
C VAL A 56 1.85 -21.53 16.79
N LEU A 57 2.76 -20.95 17.59
CA LEU A 57 2.43 -20.53 18.95
C LEU A 57 1.70 -19.18 18.98
N ALA A 58 0.96 -18.96 20.07
CA ALA A 58 0.39 -17.67 20.40
C ALA A 58 1.49 -16.71 20.93
N PRO A 59 1.29 -15.39 20.77
CA PRO A 59 2.17 -14.40 21.33
C PRO A 59 2.06 -14.39 22.87
N THR A 60 3.17 -14.10 23.53
CA THR A 60 3.27 -13.97 24.98
C THR A 60 3.86 -12.60 25.34
N HIS A 61 3.74 -12.20 26.61
CA HIS A 61 4.28 -10.94 27.13
C HIS A 61 3.86 -9.68 26.34
N GLY A 62 2.59 -9.65 25.88
CA GLY A 62 2.03 -8.52 25.14
C GLY A 62 2.69 -8.30 23.79
N MET A 63 2.76 -9.35 22.96
CA MET A 63 3.35 -9.36 21.60
C MET A 63 4.87 -9.15 21.54
N ARG A 64 5.56 -9.17 22.69
CA ARG A 64 7.03 -9.02 22.72
C ARG A 64 7.77 -10.35 22.54
N GLU A 65 7.10 -11.46 22.81
CA GLU A 65 7.64 -12.81 22.74
C GLU A 65 6.56 -13.78 22.21
N GLY A 66 6.93 -15.05 22.02
CA GLY A 66 6.02 -16.08 21.52
C GLY A 66 5.88 -16.08 19.99
N GLY A 67 4.77 -16.61 19.50
CA GLY A 67 4.52 -16.77 18.06
C GLY A 67 3.51 -15.81 17.46
N VAL A 68 3.33 -15.89 16.14
CA VAL A 68 2.47 -15.01 15.33
C VAL A 68 1.18 -15.67 14.85
N TRP A 69 0.90 -16.89 15.32
CA TRP A 69 -0.21 -17.70 14.79
C TRP A 69 -1.56 -16.98 14.78
N PRO A 70 -2.01 -16.34 15.88
CA PRO A 70 -3.31 -15.67 15.90
C PRO A 70 -3.37 -14.46 14.97
N ALA A 71 -2.28 -13.72 14.81
CA ALA A 71 -2.20 -12.58 13.90
C ALA A 71 -2.25 -13.03 12.44
N PHE A 72 -1.54 -14.12 12.10
CA PHE A 72 -1.55 -14.70 10.76
C PHE A 72 -2.94 -15.23 10.39
N VAL A 73 -3.52 -16.05 11.26
CA VAL A 73 -4.86 -16.62 11.08
C VAL A 73 -5.93 -15.52 11.06
N GLY A 74 -5.82 -14.52 11.94
CA GLY A 74 -6.70 -13.36 11.96
C GLY A 74 -6.66 -12.57 10.66
N THR A 75 -5.47 -12.34 10.10
CA THR A 75 -5.32 -11.67 8.80
C THR A 75 -6.01 -12.46 7.69
N LEU A 76 -5.81 -13.79 7.65
CA LEU A 76 -6.48 -14.65 6.68
C LEU A 76 -8.00 -14.59 6.81
N TYR A 77 -8.54 -14.75 8.02
CA TYR A 77 -9.98 -14.65 8.25
C TYR A 77 -10.54 -13.29 7.85
N LEU A 78 -9.87 -12.20 8.24
CA LEU A 78 -10.29 -10.84 7.90
C LEU A 78 -10.32 -10.62 6.39
N VAL A 79 -9.25 -11.00 5.67
CA VAL A 79 -9.17 -10.86 4.21
C VAL A 79 -10.21 -11.73 3.53
N THR A 80 -10.30 -13.01 3.89
CA THR A 80 -11.25 -13.94 3.27
C THR A 80 -12.70 -13.51 3.49
N LEU A 81 -13.07 -13.13 4.72
CA LEU A 81 -14.42 -12.66 5.02
C LEU A 81 -14.72 -11.35 4.29
N SER A 82 -13.77 -10.42 4.28
CA SER A 82 -13.92 -9.14 3.58
C SER A 82 -14.14 -9.36 2.08
N LEU A 83 -13.36 -10.23 1.44
CA LEU A 83 -13.53 -10.55 0.03
C LEU A 83 -14.84 -11.30 -0.22
N ALA A 84 -15.19 -12.28 0.61
CA ALA A 84 -16.42 -13.05 0.48
C ALA A 84 -17.68 -12.17 0.49
N VAL A 85 -17.67 -11.06 1.22
CA VAL A 85 -18.78 -10.10 1.27
C VAL A 85 -18.63 -8.99 0.24
N ALA A 86 -17.47 -8.34 0.17
CA ALA A 86 -17.27 -7.16 -0.67
C ALA A 86 -17.19 -7.48 -2.16
N THR A 87 -16.55 -8.59 -2.55
CA THR A 87 -16.39 -8.96 -3.96
C THR A 87 -17.72 -9.21 -4.66
N PRO A 88 -18.65 -10.06 -4.17
CA PRO A 88 -19.91 -10.28 -4.87
C PRO A 88 -20.73 -9.00 -4.99
N ILE A 89 -20.81 -8.18 -3.93
CA ILE A 89 -21.52 -6.90 -3.96
C ILE A 89 -20.88 -5.94 -4.98
N GLY A 90 -19.54 -5.82 -4.96
CA GLY A 90 -18.79 -4.93 -5.84
C GLY A 90 -18.90 -5.34 -7.31
N VAL A 91 -18.80 -6.63 -7.61
CA VAL A 91 -18.95 -7.15 -8.98
C VAL A 91 -20.37 -6.95 -9.48
N LEU A 92 -21.39 -7.27 -8.69
CA LEU A 92 -22.78 -7.07 -9.09
C LEU A 92 -23.10 -5.59 -9.32
N ALA A 93 -22.61 -4.69 -8.45
CA ALA A 93 -22.76 -3.26 -8.62
C ALA A 93 -22.07 -2.76 -9.90
N ALA A 94 -20.85 -3.22 -10.18
CA ALA A 94 -20.12 -2.86 -11.38
C ALA A 94 -20.81 -3.32 -12.66
N VAL A 95 -21.30 -4.57 -12.69
CA VAL A 95 -22.07 -5.11 -13.82
C VAL A 95 -23.37 -4.33 -14.01
N TYR A 96 -24.10 -4.03 -12.93
CA TYR A 96 -25.33 -3.26 -13.02
C TYR A 96 -25.09 -1.85 -13.58
N LEU A 97 -24.10 -1.13 -13.06
CA LEU A 97 -23.79 0.25 -13.48
C LEU A 97 -23.27 0.34 -14.91
N THR A 98 -22.63 -0.72 -15.41
CA THR A 98 -22.05 -0.75 -16.75
C THR A 98 -23.05 -1.24 -17.81
N GLU A 99 -23.81 -2.30 -17.50
CA GLU A 99 -24.60 -3.01 -18.50
C GLU A 99 -26.08 -2.63 -18.47
N TYR A 100 -26.63 -2.30 -17.29
CA TYR A 100 -28.07 -2.13 -17.08
C TYR A 100 -28.47 -0.69 -16.72
N ALA A 101 -27.56 0.10 -16.14
CA ALA A 101 -27.88 1.45 -15.71
C ALA A 101 -28.03 2.38 -16.92
N LYS A 102 -29.17 3.08 -16.96
CA LYS A 102 -29.42 4.12 -17.97
C LYS A 102 -28.49 5.29 -17.74
N ASP A 103 -28.08 5.92 -18.83
CA ASP A 103 -27.25 7.13 -18.76
C ASP A 103 -28.06 8.31 -18.21
N ASN A 104 -27.87 8.60 -16.93
CA ASN A 104 -28.55 9.67 -16.23
C ASN A 104 -27.63 10.29 -15.18
N TRP A 105 -28.02 11.47 -14.68
CA TRP A 105 -27.22 12.24 -13.74
C TRP A 105 -26.88 11.45 -12.45
N PHE A 106 -27.78 10.56 -12.00
CA PHE A 106 -27.56 9.74 -10.81
C PHE A 106 -26.47 8.67 -11.05
N ASN A 107 -26.50 7.99 -12.20
CA ASN A 107 -25.47 7.03 -12.60
C ASN A 107 -24.10 7.72 -12.73
N HIS A 108 -24.06 8.92 -13.31
CA HIS A 108 -22.83 9.73 -13.35
C HIS A 108 -22.34 10.09 -11.95
N ALA A 109 -23.21 10.52 -11.04
CA ALA A 109 -22.83 10.84 -9.67
C ALA A 109 -22.26 9.63 -8.92
N VAL A 110 -22.87 8.45 -9.06
CA VAL A 110 -22.38 7.21 -8.46
C VAL A 110 -21.01 6.82 -9.04
N ASN A 111 -20.85 6.85 -10.36
CA ASN A 111 -19.55 6.55 -10.99
C ASN A 111 -18.46 7.52 -10.54
N MET A 112 -18.75 8.82 -10.43
CA MET A 112 -17.82 9.82 -9.90
C MET A 112 -17.45 9.52 -8.44
N ALA A 113 -18.42 9.13 -7.60
CA ALA A 113 -18.15 8.75 -6.22
C ALA A 113 -17.24 7.52 -6.13
N VAL A 114 -17.48 6.49 -6.95
CA VAL A 114 -16.64 5.29 -7.01
C VAL A 114 -15.21 5.62 -7.45
N LEU A 115 -15.05 6.44 -8.49
CA LEU A 115 -13.74 6.89 -8.96
C LEU A 115 -12.98 7.69 -7.89
N ASN A 116 -13.66 8.60 -7.21
CA ASN A 116 -13.08 9.36 -6.11
C ASN A 116 -12.68 8.44 -4.96
N LEU A 117 -13.54 7.50 -4.56
CA LEU A 117 -13.25 6.55 -3.48
C LEU A 117 -12.05 5.66 -3.80
N ALA A 118 -11.93 5.20 -5.06
CA ALA A 118 -10.77 4.44 -5.52
C ALA A 118 -9.47 5.25 -5.50
N GLY A 119 -9.55 6.57 -5.64
CA GLY A 119 -8.41 7.49 -5.58
C GLY A 119 -8.01 7.93 -4.16
N VAL A 120 -8.84 7.66 -3.14
CA VAL A 120 -8.54 8.06 -1.76
C VAL A 120 -7.40 7.21 -1.20
N PRO A 121 -6.36 7.81 -0.58
CA PRO A 121 -5.28 7.06 0.05
C PRO A 121 -5.78 6.08 1.12
N SER A 122 -5.16 4.90 1.22
CA SER A 122 -5.55 3.86 2.19
C SER A 122 -5.54 4.34 3.65
N ILE A 123 -4.64 5.26 4.00
CA ILE A 123 -4.56 5.84 5.35
C ILE A 123 -5.84 6.59 5.75
N VAL A 124 -6.50 7.24 4.79
CA VAL A 124 -7.73 7.99 5.04
C VAL A 124 -8.87 7.01 5.33
N HIS A 125 -8.96 5.91 4.59
CA HIS A 125 -9.94 4.85 4.86
C HIS A 125 -9.75 4.23 6.26
N ALA A 126 -8.50 4.02 6.68
CA ALA A 126 -8.18 3.52 8.02
C ALA A 126 -8.63 4.50 9.12
N LEU A 127 -8.30 5.80 8.97
CA LEU A 127 -8.70 6.83 9.92
C LEU A 127 -10.21 7.05 9.95
N PHE A 128 -10.88 6.95 8.80
CA PHE A 128 -12.34 6.97 8.72
C PHE A 128 -12.94 5.79 9.48
N GLY A 129 -12.41 4.58 9.32
CA GLY A 129 -12.86 3.40 10.07
C GLY A 129 -12.73 3.60 11.59
N LEU A 130 -11.58 4.13 12.04
CA LEU A 130 -11.39 4.48 13.45
C LEU A 130 -12.44 5.52 13.91
N GLY A 131 -12.65 6.58 13.13
CA GLY A 131 -13.63 7.62 13.42
C GLY A 131 -15.07 7.10 13.49
N ALA A 132 -15.49 6.34 12.49
CA ALA A 132 -16.87 5.87 12.35
C ALA A 132 -17.20 4.76 13.36
N PHE A 133 -16.35 3.74 13.47
CA PHE A 133 -16.66 2.55 14.25
C PHE A 133 -16.24 2.67 15.72
N VAL A 134 -15.07 3.25 16.00
CA VAL A 134 -14.57 3.36 17.38
C VAL A 134 -15.14 4.60 18.05
N TYR A 135 -14.93 5.79 17.47
CA TYR A 135 -15.41 7.02 18.09
C TYR A 135 -16.91 7.28 17.86
N GLY A 136 -17.42 6.99 16.68
CA GLY A 136 -18.84 7.18 16.34
C GLY A 136 -19.73 6.10 16.95
N ALA A 137 -19.54 4.84 16.56
CA ALA A 137 -20.38 3.72 16.98
C ALA A 137 -20.02 3.13 18.36
N GLN A 138 -18.95 3.61 19.01
CA GLN A 138 -18.49 3.16 20.33
C GLN A 138 -18.22 1.65 20.41
N PHE A 139 -17.77 1.04 19.30
CA PHE A 139 -17.45 -0.40 19.26
C PHE A 139 -16.19 -0.78 20.06
N GLY A 140 -15.45 0.21 20.57
CA GLY A 140 -14.21 0.00 21.31
C GLY A 140 -13.03 -0.38 20.41
N TYR A 141 -11.85 -0.52 21.01
CA TYR A 141 -10.66 -1.00 20.31
C TYR A 141 -10.64 -2.53 20.38
N SER A 142 -10.83 -3.20 19.24
CA SER A 142 -10.57 -4.64 19.16
C SER A 142 -9.07 -4.89 19.34
N VAL A 143 -8.70 -5.73 20.31
CA VAL A 143 -7.33 -6.13 20.65
C VAL A 143 -6.79 -7.14 19.64
#